data_AF-A0A355GK27-F1
#
_entry.id   AF-A0A355GK27-F1
#
_cell.length_a   1.000
_cell.length_b   1.000
_cell.length_c   1.000
_cell.angle_alpha   90.00
_cell.angle_beta   90.00
_cell.angle_gamma   90.00
#
_symmetry.space_group_name_H-M   'P 1'
#
loop_
_entity.id
_entity.type
_entity.pdbx_description
1 polymer ?
#
loop_
_entity_poly.entity_id
_entity_poly.type
_entity_poly.pdbx_seq_one_letter_code
_entity_poly.pdbx_strand_id
1 'polypeptide(L)'
;RVHEGKPGGTRVYAHAFQKINPQMGKTLEPLEITLQSGATVAGTLVDPSGKPVQQALMISRLKVAPTSPDWWRGESDKVQNGNFKLEGLREGEEY
;
A
#
# COMPACT_ATOMS: atom_id res chain seq x y z
N ARG A 1 -8.32 19.15 -5.71
CA ARG A 1 -8.52 17.73 -5.30
C ARG A 1 -9.58 17.69 -4.19
N VAL A 2 -10.43 16.67 -4.06
CA VAL A 2 -11.69 16.73 -3.26
C VAL A 2 -11.50 17.01 -1.75
N HIS A 3 -10.26 17.00 -1.21
CA HIS A 3 -10.01 17.34 0.20
C HIS A 3 -8.72 18.15 0.46
N GLU A 4 -8.21 18.84 -0.55
CA GLU A 4 -6.99 19.65 -0.38
C GLU A 4 -7.30 20.89 0.49
N GLY A 5 -6.70 20.97 1.68
CA GLY A 5 -6.80 22.14 2.56
C GLY A 5 -7.94 22.17 3.58
N LYS A 6 -8.69 21.07 3.79
CA LYS A 6 -9.73 20.99 4.84
C LYS A 6 -9.32 20.05 5.99
N PRO A 7 -9.63 20.38 7.26
CA PRO A 7 -9.55 19.41 8.36
C PRO A 7 -10.43 18.19 8.04
N GLY A 8 -9.90 16.97 8.18
CA GLY A 8 -10.62 15.73 7.88
C GLY A 8 -10.45 15.18 6.46
N GLY A 9 -9.49 15.67 5.68
CA GLY A 9 -9.12 15.02 4.42
C GLY A 9 -8.56 13.61 4.66
N THR A 10 -9.08 12.62 3.93
CA THR A 10 -8.60 11.25 4.07
C THR A 10 -7.22 11.07 3.45
N ARG A 11 -6.33 10.42 4.19
CA ARG A 11 -4.96 10.15 3.73
C ARG A 11 -4.95 8.89 2.87
N VAL A 12 -4.86 9.08 1.56
CA VAL A 12 -4.68 7.99 0.60
C VAL A 12 -3.20 7.64 0.51
N TYR A 13 -2.83 6.42 0.91
CA TYR A 13 -1.46 5.91 0.87
C TYR A 13 -1.13 5.24 -0.47
N ALA A 14 -1.33 5.96 -1.58
CA ALA A 14 -0.90 5.46 -2.89
C ALA A 14 0.63 5.47 -3.00
N HIS A 15 1.20 4.45 -3.66
CA HIS A 15 2.64 4.34 -3.90
C HIS A 15 3.22 5.52 -4.71
N ALA A 16 2.40 6.12 -5.58
CA ALA A 16 2.73 7.29 -6.39
C ALA A 16 1.45 7.99 -6.87
N PHE A 17 1.55 9.28 -7.16
CA PHE A 17 0.51 10.05 -7.85
C PHE A 17 1.07 10.62 -9.14
N GLN A 18 0.43 10.33 -10.27
CA GLN A 18 0.70 11.01 -11.53
C GLN A 18 -0.33 12.12 -11.72
N LYS A 19 0.12 13.37 -11.69
CA LYS A 19 -0.76 14.52 -11.93
C LYS A 19 -1.10 14.58 -13.41
N ILE A 20 -2.40 14.72 -13.71
CA ILE A 20 -2.91 15.04 -15.05
C ILE A 20 -3.68 16.36 -14.99
N ASN A 21 -3.68 17.12 -16.09
CA ASN A 21 -4.39 18.39 -16.21
C ASN A 21 -5.29 18.36 -17.47
N PRO A 22 -6.45 17.71 -17.41
CA PRO A 22 -7.36 17.65 -18.55
C PRO A 22 -7.89 19.05 -18.90
N GLN A 23 -8.05 19.30 -20.20
CA GLN A 23 -8.70 20.51 -20.72
C GLN A 23 -9.99 20.13 -21.45
N MET A 24 -11.05 20.91 -21.22
CA MET A 24 -12.34 20.68 -21.86
C MET A 24 -12.19 20.69 -23.40
N GLY A 25 -12.80 19.71 -24.06
CA GLY A 25 -12.76 19.59 -25.52
C GLY A 25 -11.42 19.11 -26.09
N LYS A 26 -10.43 18.75 -25.26
CA LYS A 26 -9.17 18.14 -25.71
C LYS A 26 -9.08 16.69 -25.27
N THR A 27 -8.68 15.83 -26.20
CA THR A 27 -8.28 14.45 -25.89
C THR A 27 -6.98 14.48 -25.09
N LEU A 28 -6.88 13.64 -24.06
CA LEU A 28 -5.63 13.42 -23.36
C LEU A 28 -4.71 12.55 -24.20
N GLU A 29 -3.45 12.97 -24.31
CA GLU A 29 -2.42 12.12 -24.90
C GLU A 29 -2.21 10.85 -24.06
N PRO A 30 -1.83 9.72 -24.69
CA PRO A 30 -1.47 8.51 -23.97
C PRO A 30 -0.41 8.81 -22.89
N LEU A 31 -0.71 8.39 -21.67
CA LEU A 31 0.20 8.51 -20.54
C LEU A 31 0.99 7.20 -20.38
N GLU A 32 2.30 7.29 -20.50
CA GLU A 32 3.19 6.19 -20.12
C GLU A 32 3.46 6.24 -18.61
N ILE A 33 3.15 5.17 -17.91
CA ILE A 33 3.45 5.00 -16.48
C ILE A 33 4.46 3.87 -16.35
N THR A 34 5.72 4.22 -16.12
CA THR A 34 6.77 3.22 -15.86
C THR A 34 6.70 2.77 -14.39
N LEU A 35 6.47 1.47 -14.19
CA LEU A 35 6.51 0.89 -12.84
C LEU A 35 7.94 0.55 -12.46
N GLN A 36 8.30 0.87 -11.22
CA GLN A 36 9.52 0.37 -10.61
C GLN A 36 9.25 -0.99 -9.99
N SER A 37 10.16 -1.95 -10.20
CA SER A 37 10.08 -3.24 -9.53
C SER A 37 10.21 -3.06 -8.02
N GLY A 38 9.28 -3.65 -7.27
CA GLY A 38 9.38 -3.79 -5.83
C GLY A 38 9.98 -5.14 -5.46
N ALA A 39 10.75 -5.17 -4.38
CA ALA A 39 11.21 -6.41 -3.77
C ALA A 39 10.09 -7.08 -2.97
N THR A 40 10.29 -8.37 -2.72
CA THR A 40 9.44 -9.20 -1.87
C THR A 40 10.24 -9.68 -0.68
N VAL A 41 9.72 -9.46 0.52
CA VAL A 41 10.22 -10.07 1.75
C VAL A 41 9.21 -11.12 2.21
N ALA A 42 9.71 -12.31 2.53
CA ALA A 42 8.93 -13.36 3.14
C ALA A 42 9.68 -13.89 4.37
N GLY A 43 8.94 -14.37 5.36
CA GLY A 43 9.54 -14.88 6.58
C GLY A 43 8.54 -15.51 7.53
N THR A 44 9.04 -15.86 8.71
CA THR A 44 8.27 -16.47 9.78
C THR A 44 8.26 -15.57 11.01
N LEU A 45 7.07 -15.12 11.40
CA LEU A 45 6.82 -14.42 12.65
C LEU A 45 6.89 -15.42 13.80
N VAL A 46 7.78 -15.17 14.76
CA VAL A 46 7.99 -16.01 15.94
C VAL A 46 7.71 -15.26 17.23
N ASP A 47 7.30 -15.99 18.27
CA ASP A 47 7.14 -15.50 19.63
C ASP A 47 8.51 -15.42 20.36
N PRO A 48 8.57 -14.90 21.61
CA PRO A 48 9.82 -14.81 22.36
C PRO A 48 10.49 -16.15 22.68
N SER A 49 9.77 -17.27 22.58
CA SER A 49 10.31 -18.63 22.72
C SER A 49 10.82 -19.21 21.40
N GLY A 50 10.73 -18.45 20.30
CA GLY A 50 11.12 -18.87 18.96
C GLY A 50 10.07 -19.69 18.21
N LYS A 51 8.84 -19.82 18.74
CA LYS A 51 7.78 -20.60 18.09
C LYS A 51 7.00 -19.74 17.10
N PRO A 52 6.57 -20.28 15.94
CA PRO A 52 5.75 -19.55 15.00
C PRO A 52 4.44 -19.02 15.62
N VAL A 53 4.09 -17.79 15.31
CA VAL A 53 2.83 -17.20 15.74
C VAL A 53 1.67 -17.80 14.95
N GLN A 54 0.74 -18.47 15.63
CA GLN A 54 -0.33 -19.23 14.96
C GLN A 54 -1.27 -18.34 14.14
N GLN A 55 -1.64 -17.18 14.67
CA GLN A 55 -2.54 -16.23 14.02
C GLN A 55 -2.10 -14.81 14.33
N ALA A 56 -1.92 -13.99 13.28
CA ALA A 56 -1.68 -12.57 13.41
C ALA A 56 -2.34 -11.80 12.25
N LEU A 57 -2.47 -10.48 12.43
CA LEU A 57 -2.86 -9.56 11.36
C LEU A 57 -1.64 -8.75 10.96
N MET A 58 -1.27 -8.81 9.69
CA MET A 58 -0.26 -7.93 9.11
C MET A 58 -0.94 -6.71 8.52
N ILE A 59 -0.55 -5.53 9.01
CA ILE A 59 -1.03 -4.23 8.53
C ILE A 59 0.15 -3.54 7.86
N SER A 60 -0.03 -3.08 6.62
CA SER A 60 1.01 -2.36 5.88
C SER A 60 0.40 -1.25 5.04
N ARG A 61 1.11 -0.12 4.93
CA ARG A 61 0.74 0.98 4.03
C ARG A 61 0.83 0.59 2.54
N LEU A 62 1.56 -0.48 2.22
CA LEU A 62 1.64 -1.05 0.88
C LEU A 62 0.35 -1.79 0.47
N LYS A 63 -0.51 -2.14 1.46
CA LYS A 63 -1.78 -2.82 1.22
C LYS A 63 -2.94 -1.85 1.31
N VAL A 64 -3.23 -1.19 0.20
CA VAL A 64 -4.41 -0.31 0.07
C VAL A 64 -5.58 -1.13 -0.45
N ALA A 65 -6.73 -1.06 0.23
CA ALA A 65 -7.96 -1.69 -0.27
C ALA A 65 -8.38 -1.01 -1.59
N PRO A 66 -8.52 -1.75 -2.71
CA PRO A 66 -8.72 -1.16 -4.04
C PRO A 66 -10.02 -0.36 -4.18
N THR A 67 -11.04 -0.67 -3.38
CA THR A 67 -12.37 -0.02 -3.41
C THR A 67 -12.62 0.92 -2.24
N SER A 68 -11.73 0.97 -1.26
CA SER A 68 -11.88 1.74 -0.02
C SER A 68 -10.55 2.35 0.43
N PRO A 69 -9.91 3.21 -0.40
CA PRO A 69 -8.62 3.82 -0.08
C PRO A 69 -8.67 4.73 1.15
N ASP A 70 -9.89 5.09 1.57
CA ASP A 70 -10.18 6.01 2.65
C ASP A 70 -10.33 5.33 4.03
N TRP A 71 -10.38 4.00 4.07
CA TRP A 71 -10.55 3.26 5.32
C TRP A 71 -9.19 3.05 5.99
N TRP A 72 -9.07 3.54 7.23
CA TRP A 72 -7.83 3.78 8.00
C TRP A 72 -6.92 2.56 8.29
N ARG A 73 -7.08 1.38 7.68
CA ARG A 73 -6.23 0.21 8.02
C ARG A 73 -5.59 -0.50 6.84
N GLY A 74 -5.86 -0.07 5.60
CA GLY A 74 -5.50 -0.92 4.46
C GLY A 74 -6.22 -2.26 4.53
N GLU A 75 -5.95 -3.15 3.57
CA GLU A 75 -6.42 -4.53 3.69
C GLU A 75 -5.40 -5.31 4.54
N SER A 76 -5.82 -5.79 5.71
CA SER A 76 -4.95 -6.59 6.57
C SER A 76 -4.86 -8.03 6.08
N ASP A 77 -3.65 -8.56 5.99
CA ASP A 77 -3.47 -9.99 5.74
C ASP A 77 -3.57 -10.79 7.02
N LYS A 78 -4.21 -11.96 6.92
CA LYS A 78 -4.13 -12.98 7.96
C LYS A 78 -2.83 -13.76 7.81
N VAL A 79 -1.95 -13.62 8.78
CA VAL A 79 -0.74 -14.44 8.93
C VAL A 79 -1.11 -15.71 9.69
N GLN A 80 -0.83 -16.87 9.09
CA GLN A 80 -1.09 -18.17 9.70
C GLN A 80 0.20 -18.97 9.80
N ASN A 81 0.40 -19.64 10.93
CA ASN A 81 1.61 -20.42 11.22
C ASN A 81 2.90 -19.61 11.03
N GLY A 82 2.86 -18.34 11.41
CA GLY A 82 3.95 -17.37 11.31
C GLY A 82 4.28 -16.91 9.90
N ASN A 83 3.79 -17.55 8.84
CA ASN A 83 4.23 -17.27 7.48
C ASN A 83 3.64 -15.96 6.96
N PHE A 84 4.51 -15.02 6.60
CA PHE A 84 4.11 -13.76 5.99
C PHE A 84 4.87 -13.50 4.69
N LYS A 85 4.28 -12.66 3.83
CA LYS A 85 4.86 -12.15 2.60
C LYS A 85 4.45 -10.69 2.44
N LEU A 86 5.43 -9.82 2.18
CA LEU A 86 5.24 -8.40 1.89
C LEU A 86 5.91 -8.07 0.56
N GLU A 87 5.16 -7.45 -0.35
CA GLU A 87 5.58 -7.14 -1.71
C GLU A 87 5.58 -5.62 -1.92
N GLY A 88 6.32 -5.14 -2.92
CA GLY A 88 6.32 -3.71 -3.27
C GLY A 88 7.35 -2.87 -2.51
N LEU A 89 8.34 -3.52 -1.87
CA LEU A 89 9.37 -2.85 -1.09
C LEU A 89 10.40 -2.17 -1.99
N ARG A 90 10.71 -0.90 -1.72
CA ARG A 90 11.88 -0.23 -2.31
C ARG A 90 13.07 -0.33 -1.38
N GLU A 91 14.25 -0.39 -1.97
CA GLU A 91 15.51 -0.34 -1.21
C GLU A 91 15.65 0.99 -0.47
N GLY A 92 16.04 0.94 0.80
CA GLY A 92 16.28 2.12 1.63
C GLY A 92 15.03 2.81 2.20
N GLU A 93 13.83 2.26 1.98
CA GLU A 93 12.56 2.86 2.42
C GLU A 93 11.95 2.10 3.61
N GLU A 94 11.33 2.85 4.55
CA GLU A 94 10.59 2.29 5.69
C GLU A 94 9.07 2.33 5.45
N TYR A 95 8.39 1.21 5.73
CA TYR A 95 6.97 0.97 5.40
C TYR A 95 6.09 0.69 6.60
#